data_AF-A0A6M6E312-F1
#
_entry.id   AF-A0A6M6E312-F1
#
_cell.length_a   1.000
_cell.length_b   1.000
_cell.length_c   1.000
_cell.angle_alpha   90.00
_cell.angle_beta   90.00
_cell.angle_gamma   90.00
#
_symmetry.space_group_name_H-M   'P 1'
#
loop_
_entity.id
_entity.type
_entity.pdbx_description
1 polymer ?
#
loop_
_entity_poly.entity_id
_entity_poly.type
_entity_poly.pdbx_seq_one_letter_code
_entity_poly.pdbx_strand_id
1 'polypeptide(L)'
;MIEFNPNKSYYLVDMHSGRGLSYEVYSNYDYIREVDGPGTKIKLEHVEGTSYKIKMTGFHWDGYNYLTRSDNSWIYLDKKEKSSNWHLTDTTDFFGISNSNVFAIYQAGQIEERYWTYFSKGSKKWLGTNGRNDAKRFKLIEAE
;
A
#
# COMPACT_ATOMS: atom_id res chain seq x y z
N MET A 1 11.36 6.84 15.01
CA MET A 1 10.11 6.11 14.78
C MET A 1 9.18 7.02 14.02
N ILE A 2 8.64 6.59 12.89
CA ILE A 2 7.72 7.40 12.08
C ILE A 2 6.32 7.10 12.61
N GLU A 3 5.74 8.06 13.32
CA GLU A 3 4.40 7.97 13.88
C GLU A 3 3.45 8.80 13.02
N PHE A 4 2.46 8.15 12.41
CA PHE A 4 1.45 8.81 11.59
C PHE A 4 0.27 9.25 12.44
N ASN A 5 -0.34 10.39 12.10
CA ASN A 5 -1.49 10.89 12.82
C ASN A 5 -2.73 10.03 12.47
N PRO A 6 -3.33 9.32 13.44
CA PRO A 6 -4.47 8.43 13.17
C PRO A 6 -5.74 9.17 12.75
N ASN A 7 -5.81 10.48 13.00
CA ASN A 7 -6.93 11.33 12.59
C ASN A 7 -6.78 11.89 11.17
N LYS A 8 -5.62 11.71 10.54
CA LYS A 8 -5.35 12.16 9.18
C LYS A 8 -5.57 11.05 8.18
N SER A 9 -5.91 11.45 6.96
CA SER A 9 -5.94 10.55 5.82
C SER A 9 -4.81 10.94 4.87
N TYR A 10 -4.35 9.98 4.07
CA TYR A 10 -3.20 10.17 3.20
C TYR A 10 -3.49 9.63 1.81
N TYR A 11 -2.86 10.19 0.79
CA TYR A 11 -2.69 9.57 -0.51
C TYR A 11 -1.37 8.81 -0.53
N LEU A 12 -1.40 7.57 -1.06
CA LEU A 12 -0.21 6.81 -1.40
C LEU A 12 0.14 7.09 -2.85
N VAL A 13 1.25 7.80 -3.07
CA VAL A 13 1.70 8.23 -4.39
C VAL A 13 3.04 7.59 -4.71
N ASP A 14 3.14 6.87 -5.82
CA ASP A 14 4.40 6.30 -6.28
C ASP A 14 5.40 7.44 -6.57
N MET A 15 6.61 7.28 -6.03
CA MET A 15 7.64 8.31 -6.06
C MET A 15 8.10 8.62 -7.49
N HIS A 16 8.09 7.64 -8.38
CA HIS A 16 8.65 7.76 -9.73
C HIS A 16 7.60 8.20 -10.75
N SER A 17 6.41 7.62 -10.70
CA SER A 17 5.34 7.98 -11.63
C SER A 17 4.56 9.23 -11.19
N GLY A 18 4.60 9.58 -9.90
CA GLY A 18 3.77 10.65 -9.33
C GLY A 18 2.29 10.30 -9.27
N ARG A 19 1.93 9.04 -9.46
CA ARG A 19 0.55 8.55 -9.54
C ARG A 19 0.10 7.89 -8.23
N GLY A 20 -1.17 8.05 -7.93
CA GLY A 20 -1.79 7.50 -6.73
C GLY A 20 -2.29 6.07 -6.90
N LEU A 21 -2.73 5.49 -5.79
CA LEU A 21 -3.38 4.19 -5.75
C LEU A 21 -4.90 4.34 -5.58
N SER A 22 -5.67 3.54 -6.32
CA SER A 22 -7.10 3.36 -6.11
C SER A 22 -7.48 1.90 -6.29
N TYR A 23 -8.76 1.59 -6.17
CA TYR A 23 -9.28 0.25 -6.34
C TYR A 23 -10.04 0.12 -7.66
N GLU A 24 -10.11 -1.10 -8.16
CA GLU A 24 -10.99 -1.47 -9.26
C GLU A 24 -11.67 -2.79 -8.93
N VAL A 25 -12.99 -2.81 -9.08
CA VAL A 25 -13.80 -4.02 -8.91
C VAL A 25 -13.41 -5.00 -10.01
N TYR A 26 -12.89 -6.16 -9.62
CA TYR A 26 -12.59 -7.25 -10.56
C TYR A 26 -13.00 -8.58 -9.93
N SER A 27 -13.98 -9.24 -10.55
CA SER A 27 -14.63 -10.43 -9.99
C SER A 27 -15.22 -10.12 -8.60
N ASN A 28 -14.84 -10.88 -7.56
CA ASN A 28 -15.39 -10.77 -6.21
C ASN A 28 -14.58 -9.87 -5.27
N TYR A 29 -13.62 -9.09 -5.78
CA TYR A 29 -12.74 -8.28 -4.95
C TYR A 29 -12.45 -6.91 -5.56
N ASP A 30 -12.10 -5.96 -4.70
CA ASP A 30 -11.58 -4.66 -5.07
C ASP A 30 -10.05 -4.73 -5.13
N TYR A 31 -9.49 -4.90 -6.32
CA TYR A 31 -8.04 -4.98 -6.50
C TYR A 31 -7.42 -3.60 -6.62
N ILE A 32 -6.23 -3.44 -6.06
CA ILE A 32 -5.57 -2.13 -6.01
C ILE A 32 -4.77 -1.91 -7.29
N ARG A 33 -4.82 -0.69 -7.83
CA ARG A 33 -4.08 -0.30 -9.03
C ARG A 33 -3.60 1.13 -8.97
N GLU A 34 -2.54 1.41 -9.74
CA GLU A 34 -2.11 2.77 -10.03
C GLU A 34 -3.16 3.48 -10.89
N VAL A 35 -3.43 4.75 -10.58
CA VAL A 35 -4.37 5.61 -11.31
C VAL A 35 -3.76 6.96 -11.62
N ASP A 36 -4.30 7.65 -12.64
CA ASP A 36 -3.96 9.05 -12.84
C ASP A 36 -4.57 9.91 -11.73
N GLY A 37 -3.78 10.83 -11.16
CA GLY A 37 -4.16 11.66 -10.02
C GLY A 37 -3.78 11.06 -8.65
N PRO A 38 -4.28 11.64 -7.54
CA PRO A 38 -3.86 11.26 -6.19
C PRO A 38 -4.44 9.93 -5.70
N GLY A 39 -5.46 9.40 -6.36
CA GLY A 39 -6.11 8.14 -6.02
C GLY A 39 -7.10 8.25 -4.85
N THR A 40 -7.22 7.19 -4.07
CA THR A 40 -8.15 7.08 -2.95
C THR A 40 -7.42 7.31 -1.63
N LYS A 41 -8.01 8.09 -0.72
CA LYS A 41 -7.42 8.36 0.59
C LYS A 41 -7.35 7.07 1.41
N ILE A 42 -6.29 6.93 2.18
CA ILE A 42 -6.08 5.85 3.15
C ILE A 42 -5.98 6.39 4.58
N LYS A 43 -6.26 5.53 5.55
CA LYS A 43 -5.90 5.70 6.96
C LYS A 43 -4.95 4.61 7.38
N LEU A 44 -3.97 4.97 8.21
CA LEU A 44 -3.02 4.05 8.80
C LEU A 44 -3.46 3.76 10.23
N GLU A 45 -3.72 2.49 10.53
CA GLU A 45 -4.02 2.04 11.88
C GLU A 45 -2.79 1.31 12.43
N HIS A 46 -2.17 1.90 13.44
CA HIS A 46 -0.98 1.33 14.08
C HIS A 46 -1.29 -0.03 14.71
N VAL A 47 -0.37 -0.99 14.52
CA VAL A 47 -0.45 -2.32 15.13
C VAL A 47 0.65 -2.45 16.18
N GLU A 48 1.91 -2.41 15.73
CA GLU A 48 3.09 -2.48 16.59
C GLU A 48 4.33 -2.00 15.81
N GLY A 49 5.30 -1.37 16.47
CA GLY A 49 6.52 -0.88 15.81
C GLY A 49 6.22 -0.01 14.57
N THR A 50 6.71 -0.42 13.40
CA THR A 50 6.44 0.21 12.09
C THR A 50 5.36 -0.52 11.27
N SER A 51 4.56 -1.36 11.92
CA SER A 51 3.51 -2.19 11.31
C SER A 51 2.15 -1.50 11.41
N TYR A 52 1.43 -1.48 10.30
CA TYR A 52 0.14 -0.82 10.15
C TYR A 52 -0.86 -1.69 9.40
N LYS A 53 -2.14 -1.56 9.75
CA LYS A 53 -3.24 -1.90 8.83
C LYS A 53 -3.56 -0.67 7.99
N ILE A 54 -3.73 -0.87 6.69
CA ILE A 54 -3.98 0.23 5.75
C ILE A 54 -5.43 0.15 5.29
N LYS A 55 -6.23 1.14 5.68
CA LYS A 55 -7.66 1.23 5.35
C LYS A 55 -7.87 2.21 4.19
N MET A 56 -8.51 1.81 3.10
CA MET A 56 -9.00 2.73 2.07
C MET A 56 -10.36 3.33 2.44
N THR A 57 -10.54 4.60 2.09
CA THR A 57 -11.79 5.33 2.33
C THR A 57 -12.86 5.06 1.27
N GLY A 58 -12.45 4.60 0.08
CA GLY A 58 -13.33 4.14 -0.99
C GLY A 58 -13.19 2.63 -1.19
N PHE A 59 -14.32 1.96 -1.38
CA PHE A 59 -14.46 0.51 -1.57
C PHE A 59 -15.83 0.22 -2.19
N HIS A 60 -16.01 -0.97 -2.76
CA HIS A 60 -17.29 -1.42 -3.33
C HIS A 60 -18.10 -2.27 -2.35
N TRP A 61 -17.45 -3.20 -1.65
CA TRP A 61 -18.12 -4.17 -0.78
C TRP A 61 -18.09 -3.74 0.69
N ASP A 62 -19.22 -3.80 1.38
CA ASP A 62 -19.34 -3.29 2.76
C ASP A 62 -18.35 -3.96 3.73
N GLY A 63 -17.55 -3.14 4.39
CA GLY A 63 -16.50 -3.57 5.31
C GLY A 63 -15.22 -4.11 4.64
N TYR A 64 -15.18 -4.31 3.33
CA TYR A 64 -13.98 -4.75 2.59
C TYR A 64 -13.16 -3.52 2.21
N ASN A 65 -12.42 -2.98 3.18
CA ASN A 65 -11.72 -1.71 3.01
C ASN A 65 -10.29 -1.69 3.55
N TYR A 66 -9.72 -2.85 3.88
CA TYR A 66 -8.33 -2.96 4.30
C TYR A 66 -7.49 -3.70 3.26
N LEU A 67 -6.31 -3.15 2.96
CA LEU A 67 -5.39 -3.77 2.00
C LEU A 67 -4.90 -5.11 2.52
N THR A 68 -5.02 -6.14 1.70
CA THR A 68 -4.53 -7.48 1.99
C THR A 68 -3.85 -8.10 0.78
N ARG A 69 -2.89 -8.98 1.03
CA ARG A 69 -2.19 -9.78 0.01
C ARG A 69 -2.97 -11.05 -0.27
N SER A 70 -3.14 -11.39 -1.54
CA SER A 70 -3.62 -12.71 -1.96
C SER A 70 -2.47 -13.71 -2.08
N ASP A 71 -2.79 -15.00 -2.12
CA ASP A 71 -1.79 -16.06 -2.34
C ASP A 71 -1.06 -15.90 -3.68
N ASN A 72 -1.75 -15.36 -4.68
CA ASN A 72 -1.20 -15.03 -6.00
C ASN A 72 -0.49 -13.66 -6.04
N SER A 73 -0.12 -13.12 -4.88
CA SER A 73 0.64 -11.87 -4.73
C SER A 73 -0.06 -10.57 -5.15
N TRP A 74 -1.32 -10.59 -5.58
CA TRP A 74 -2.09 -9.36 -5.81
C TRP A 74 -2.52 -8.72 -4.49
N ILE A 75 -2.65 -7.39 -4.46
CA ILE A 75 -3.21 -6.67 -3.32
C ILE A 75 -4.66 -6.27 -3.63
N TYR A 76 -5.55 -6.56 -2.69
CA TYR A 76 -6.99 -6.29 -2.79
C TYR A 76 -7.54 -5.82 -1.44
N LEU A 77 -8.82 -5.42 -1.40
CA LEU A 77 -9.50 -5.04 -0.17
C LEU A 77 -10.22 -6.23 0.48
N ASP A 78 -10.01 -6.39 1.78
CA ASP A 78 -10.71 -7.36 2.62
C ASP A 78 -11.16 -6.69 3.94
N LYS A 79 -11.87 -7.45 4.77
CA LYS A 79 -12.28 -7.05 6.10
C LYS A 79 -11.08 -6.89 7.03
N LYS A 80 -11.23 -6.02 8.04
CA LYS A 80 -10.17 -5.70 9.02
C LYS A 80 -9.57 -6.95 9.66
N GLU A 81 -10.40 -7.91 10.04
CA GLU A 81 -9.98 -9.13 10.73
C GLU A 81 -9.18 -10.10 9.85
N LYS A 82 -9.28 -9.98 8.51
CA LYS A 82 -8.56 -10.79 7.54
C LYS A 82 -7.43 -10.04 6.83
N SER A 83 -7.30 -8.74 7.09
CA SER A 83 -6.34 -7.90 6.39
C SER A 83 -4.90 -8.19 6.80
N SER A 84 -3.99 -7.99 5.85
CA SER A 84 -2.56 -8.04 6.10
C SER A 84 -2.09 -6.86 6.95
N ASN A 85 -1.03 -7.09 7.73
CA ASN A 85 -0.25 -6.05 8.35
C ASN A 85 0.90 -5.65 7.41
N TRP A 86 1.20 -4.37 7.34
CA TRP A 86 2.18 -3.80 6.42
C TRP A 86 3.23 -3.02 7.20
N HIS A 87 4.51 -3.36 6.99
CA HIS A 87 5.61 -2.55 7.49
C HIS A 87 5.91 -1.40 6.53
N LEU A 88 6.00 -0.20 7.07
CA LEU A 88 6.47 0.99 6.37
C LEU A 88 7.91 1.24 6.84
N THR A 89 8.88 1.04 5.94
CA THR A 89 10.29 1.29 6.23
C THR A 89 10.77 2.49 5.43
N ASP A 90 11.55 3.35 6.08
CA ASP A 90 12.29 4.39 5.39
C ASP A 90 13.36 3.75 4.50
N THR A 91 13.73 4.42 3.42
CA THR A 91 14.68 3.87 2.43
C THR A 91 16.14 4.04 2.86
N THR A 92 16.40 4.44 4.11
CA THR A 92 17.68 4.97 4.61
C THR A 92 18.81 3.97 4.45
N ASP A 93 18.54 2.68 4.68
CA ASP A 93 19.59 1.65 4.70
C ASP A 93 19.69 0.84 3.40
N PHE A 94 18.75 0.99 2.47
CA PHE A 94 18.66 0.08 1.32
C PHE A 94 19.23 0.63 0.00
N PHE A 95 19.24 1.95 -0.19
CA PHE A 95 19.55 2.54 -1.51
C PHE A 95 20.38 3.84 -1.46
N GLY A 96 20.93 4.21 -0.29
CA GLY A 96 21.78 5.40 -0.15
C GLY A 96 21.05 6.73 -0.36
N ILE A 97 19.71 6.73 -0.36
CA ILE A 97 18.88 7.93 -0.50
C ILE A 97 18.13 8.12 0.81
N SER A 98 18.55 9.11 1.60
CA SER A 98 17.83 9.57 2.78
C SER A 98 16.74 10.56 2.37
N ASN A 99 15.50 10.11 2.38
CA ASN A 99 14.36 11.02 2.35
C ASN A 99 13.31 10.50 3.33
N SER A 100 13.07 11.27 4.40
CA SER A 100 12.17 10.91 5.50
C SER A 100 10.71 10.71 5.08
N ASN A 101 10.36 11.04 3.82
CA ASN A 101 8.99 11.07 3.33
C ASN A 101 8.71 10.02 2.25
N VAL A 102 9.64 9.07 2.03
CA VAL A 102 9.52 8.01 1.03
C VAL A 102 9.65 6.65 1.70
N PHE A 103 8.72 5.76 1.41
CA PHE A 103 8.58 4.48 2.07
C PHE A 103 8.62 3.32 1.08
N ALA A 104 9.35 2.27 1.45
CA ALA A 104 9.07 0.94 0.92
C ALA A 104 8.08 0.24 1.85
N ILE A 105 7.15 -0.51 1.27
CA ILE A 105 6.08 -1.18 2.03
C ILE A 105 6.17 -2.67 1.76
N TYR A 106 6.16 -3.49 2.82
CA TYR A 106 6.19 -4.96 2.71
C TYR A 106 5.29 -5.63 3.73
N GLN A 107 4.88 -6.87 3.44
CA GLN A 107 4.00 -7.64 4.33
C GLN A 107 4.73 -8.02 5.63
N ALA A 108 4.12 -7.72 6.78
CA ALA A 108 4.65 -8.09 8.09
C ALA A 108 4.49 -9.58 8.41
N GLY A 109 5.36 -10.11 9.26
CA GLY A 109 5.29 -11.50 9.75
C GLY A 109 5.64 -12.57 8.73
N GLN A 110 6.29 -12.21 7.61
CA GLN A 110 6.78 -13.15 6.61
C GLN A 110 8.28 -13.41 6.80
N ILE A 111 8.73 -14.65 6.52
CA ILE A 111 10.16 -15.01 6.54
C ILE A 111 10.93 -14.24 5.45
N GLU A 112 10.32 -14.12 4.28
CA GLU A 112 10.84 -13.31 3.17
C GLU A 112 10.03 -12.03 3.04
N GLU A 113 10.72 -10.89 2.92
CA GLU A 113 10.09 -9.59 2.73
C GLU A 113 9.38 -9.54 1.37
N ARG A 114 8.05 -9.47 1.41
CA ARG A 114 7.18 -9.32 0.22
C ARG A 114 6.85 -7.85 0.00
N TYR A 115 7.72 -7.15 -0.70
CA TYR A 115 7.59 -5.72 -0.99
C TYR A 115 6.49 -5.44 -2.00
N TRP A 116 5.81 -4.31 -1.84
CA TRP A 116 4.86 -3.78 -2.80
C TRP A 116 5.53 -3.54 -4.15
N THR A 117 4.90 -4.04 -5.19
CA THR A 117 5.33 -3.89 -6.58
C THR A 117 4.14 -3.64 -7.51
N TYR A 118 4.42 -3.49 -8.80
CA TYR A 118 3.39 -3.42 -9.84
C TYR A 118 3.46 -4.60 -10.81
N PHE A 119 2.29 -5.17 -11.09
CA PHE A 119 2.08 -6.11 -12.18
C PHE A 119 1.32 -5.42 -13.31
N SER A 120 1.86 -5.46 -14.52
CA SER A 120 1.17 -4.91 -15.70
C SER A 120 0.26 -5.98 -16.29
N LYS A 121 -1.04 -5.67 -16.44
CA LYS A 121 -2.02 -6.55 -17.09
C LYS A 121 -2.98 -5.72 -17.92
N GLY A 122 -2.96 -5.94 -19.23
CA GLY A 122 -3.60 -5.04 -20.19
C GLY A 122 -2.95 -3.65 -20.15
N SER A 123 -3.77 -2.60 -20.19
CA SER A 123 -3.31 -1.20 -20.06
C SER A 123 -3.15 -0.72 -18.61
N LYS A 124 -3.32 -1.61 -17.62
CA LYS A 124 -3.37 -1.26 -16.20
C LYS A 124 -2.16 -1.79 -15.44
N LYS A 125 -1.72 -1.01 -14.46
CA LYS A 125 -0.71 -1.41 -13.47
C LYS A 125 -1.37 -1.67 -12.14
N TRP A 126 -1.35 -2.92 -11.73
CA TRP A 126 -1.98 -3.40 -10.52
C TRP A 126 -0.96 -3.53 -9.41
N LEU A 127 -1.37 -3.20 -8.19
CA LEU A 127 -0.54 -3.37 -7.02
C LEU A 127 -0.50 -4.85 -6.62
N GLY A 128 0.69 -5.31 -6.28
CA GLY A 128 0.91 -6.63 -5.74
C GLY A 128 2.16 -6.66 -4.89
N THR A 129 2.67 -7.86 -4.64
CA THR A 129 3.88 -8.08 -3.86
C THR A 129 4.85 -8.97 -4.62
N ASN A 130 6.13 -8.62 -4.64
CA ASN A 130 7.16 -9.52 -5.14
C ASN A 130 8.40 -9.45 -4.23
N GLY A 131 9.55 -9.89 -4.72
CA GLY A 131 10.82 -9.74 -4.02
C GLY A 131 11.34 -8.31 -3.98
N ARG A 132 12.40 -8.14 -3.19
CA ARG A 132 13.08 -6.87 -2.89
C ARG A 132 13.49 -6.04 -4.11
N ASN A 133 13.90 -6.68 -5.21
CA ASN A 133 14.46 -5.98 -6.38
C ASN A 133 13.43 -5.15 -7.15
N ASP A 134 12.14 -5.47 -7.03
CA ASP A 134 11.05 -4.79 -7.74
C ASP A 134 10.25 -3.83 -6.85
N ALA A 135 10.76 -3.56 -5.64
CA ALA A 135 10.07 -2.78 -4.63
C ALA A 135 9.75 -1.36 -5.14
N LYS A 136 8.50 -0.96 -4.98
CA LYS A 136 8.03 0.41 -5.25
C LYS A 136 8.16 1.28 -4.02
N ARG A 137 8.26 2.58 -4.29
CA ARG A 137 8.48 3.61 -3.27
C ARG A 137 7.32 4.55 -3.29
N PHE A 138 6.75 4.80 -2.13
CA PHE A 138 5.55 5.61 -1.99
C PHE A 138 5.83 6.82 -1.10
N LYS A 139 5.30 7.96 -1.50
CA LYS A 139 5.12 9.13 -0.64
C LYS A 139 3.74 9.04 0.00
N LEU A 140 3.68 9.36 1.28
CA LEU A 140 2.42 9.61 1.97
C LEU A 140 2.16 11.10 1.96
N ILE A 141 1.14 11.52 1.22
CA ILE A 141 0.74 12.93 1.11
C ILE A 141 -0.51 13.11 1.94
N GLU A 142 -0.50 14.02 2.92
CA GLU A 142 -1.72 14.32 3.71
C GLU A 142 -2.85 14.75 2.77
N ALA A 143 -4.02 14.14 2.95
CA ALA A 143 -5.21 14.46 2.19
C ALA A 143 -6.06 15.47 2.98
N GLU A 144 -6.40 16.59 2.35
CA GLU A 144 -7.33 17.61 2.89
C GLU A 144 -8.74 17.04 3.17
#